data_AF-A0A502Y4I3-F1
#
_entry.id   AF-A0A502Y4I3-F1
#
_cell.length_a   1.000
_cell.length_b   1.000
_cell.length_c   1.000
_cell.angle_alpha   90.00
_cell.angle_beta   90.00
_cell.angle_gamma   90.00
#
_symmetry.space_group_name_H-M   'P 1'
#
loop_
_entity.id
_entity.type
_entity.pdbx_description
1 polymer ?
#
loop_
_entity_poly.entity_id
_entity_poly.type
_entity_poly.pdbx_seq_one_letter_code
_entity_poly.pdbx_strand_id
1 'polypeptide(L)'
;MGDLQSLHEFRRQKERAGRIRFLERDEEARLFAAIKSRSEEAYRLSVFLVDSGCRLGEALGLTWNDIKDIASVSRPSYPVAAAPSR
;
A
#
# COMPACT_ATOMS: atom_id res chain seq x y z
N MET A 1 47.89 19.12 6.94
CA MET A 1 46.95 18.14 7.56
C MET A 1 45.78 18.93 8.12
N GLY A 2 44.54 18.94 7.60
CA GLY A 2 43.96 18.34 6.41
C GLY A 2 42.85 19.27 5.89
N ASP A 3 42.73 19.36 4.57
CA ASP A 3 41.80 20.22 3.86
C ASP A 3 40.44 19.49 3.79
N LEU A 4 39.52 19.86 4.68
CA LEU A 4 38.17 19.29 4.70
C LEU A 4 37.34 20.07 3.68
N GLN A 5 37.36 19.57 2.43
CA GLN A 5 36.54 20.11 1.36
C GLN A 5 35.07 20.15 1.79
N SER A 6 34.52 21.36 1.84
CA SER A 6 33.13 21.62 2.13
C SER A 6 32.26 20.80 1.17
N LEU A 7 31.61 19.75 1.69
CA LEU A 7 30.68 18.94 0.94
C LEU A 7 29.55 19.86 0.44
N HIS A 8 29.29 19.80 -0.86
CA HIS A 8 28.27 20.64 -1.49
C HIS A 8 26.95 20.53 -0.74
N GLU A 9 26.46 21.66 -0.23
CA GLU A 9 25.17 21.76 0.44
C GLU A 9 24.08 21.39 -0.57
N PHE A 10 23.61 20.14 -0.51
CA PHE A 10 22.48 19.66 -1.30
C PHE A 10 21.21 20.33 -0.76
N ARG A 11 20.98 21.58 -1.17
CA ARG A 11 19.78 22.33 -0.82
C ARG A 11 18.61 21.68 -1.52
N ARG A 12 17.82 20.89 -0.78
CA ARG A 12 16.55 20.32 -1.26
C ARG A 12 15.71 21.46 -1.83
N GLN A 13 15.50 21.47 -3.14
CA GLN A 13 14.60 22.42 -3.78
C GLN A 13 13.19 22.16 -3.24
N LYS A 14 12.51 23.21 -2.77
CA LYS A 14 11.09 23.14 -2.43
C LYS A 14 10.31 22.85 -3.71
N GLU A 15 9.82 21.62 -3.82
CA GLU A 15 8.88 21.22 -4.87
C GLU A 15 7.68 22.19 -4.87
N ARG A 16 7.26 22.66 -6.05
CA ARG A 16 6.12 23.58 -6.17
C ARG A 16 4.86 22.91 -5.60
N ALA A 17 4.20 23.59 -4.66
CA ALA A 17 2.93 23.17 -4.08
C ALA A 17 1.91 22.92 -5.21
N GLY A 18 1.37 21.71 -5.29
CA GLY A 18 0.40 21.31 -6.33
C GLY A 18 0.82 20.13 -7.22
N ARG A 19 1.99 19.51 -6.99
CA ARG A 19 2.45 18.34 -7.76
C ARG A 19 1.88 16.99 -7.28
N ILE A 20 0.67 16.99 -6.74
CA ILE A 20 -0.01 15.76 -6.33
C ILE A 20 -1.25 15.64 -7.21
N ARG A 21 -1.21 14.70 -8.17
CA ARG A 21 -2.38 14.26 -8.93
C ARG A 21 -2.73 12.84 -8.50
N PHE A 22 -4.02 12.52 -8.48
CA PHE A 22 -4.48 11.16 -8.29
C PHE A 22 -4.48 10.42 -9.63
N LEU A 23 -4.30 9.11 -9.59
CA LEU A 23 -4.43 8.24 -10.76
C LEU A 23 -5.92 8.04 -11.06
N GLU A 24 -6.29 8.12 -12.33
CA GLU A 24 -7.59 7.64 -12.79
C GLU A 24 -7.64 6.10 -12.72
N ARG A 25 -8.84 5.52 -12.63
CA ARG A 25 -9.03 4.05 -12.55
C ARG A 25 -8.30 3.29 -13.67
N ASP A 26 -8.34 3.82 -14.90
CA ASP A 26 -7.65 3.25 -16.05
C ASP A 26 -6.12 3.35 -15.94
N GLU A 27 -5.62 4.46 -15.37
CA GLU A 27 -4.18 4.65 -15.16
C GLU A 27 -3.66 3.71 -14.07
N GLU A 28 -4.43 3.53 -13.00
CA GLU A 28 -4.16 2.57 -11.94
C GLU A 28 -4.09 1.13 -12.49
N ALA A 29 -5.06 0.73 -13.30
CA ALA A 29 -5.07 -0.60 -13.93
C ALA A 29 -3.83 -0.84 -14.81
N ARG A 30 -3.44 0.16 -15.62
CA ARG A 30 -2.22 0.08 -16.46
C ARG A 30 -0.94 0.03 -15.62
N LEU A 31 -0.88 0.81 -14.55
CA LEU A 31 0.25 0.83 -13.63
C LEU A 31 0.43 -0.54 -12.96
N PHE A 32 -0.65 -1.09 -12.43
CA PHE A 32 -0.65 -2.42 -11.82
C PHE A 32 -0.29 -3.54 -12.79
N ALA A 33 -0.78 -3.49 -14.03
CA ALA A 33 -0.39 -4.45 -15.06
C ALA A 33 1.12 -4.37 -15.37
N ALA A 34 1.68 -3.16 -15.47
CA ALA A 34 3.11 -2.95 -15.68
C ALA A 34 3.95 -3.46 -14.51
N ILE A 35 3.53 -3.22 -13.26
CA ILE A 35 4.23 -3.72 -12.06
C ILE A 35 4.19 -5.25 -12.02
N LYS A 36 3.01 -5.85 -12.26
CA LYS A 36 2.83 -7.30 -12.29
C LYS A 36 3.69 -7.98 -13.34
N SER A 37 3.93 -7.33 -14.49
CA SER A 37 4.83 -7.83 -15.53
C SER A 37 6.29 -7.95 -15.08
N ARG A 38 6.70 -7.20 -14.03
CA ARG A 38 8.07 -7.17 -13.50
C ARG A 38 8.23 -8.04 -12.27
N SER A 39 7.29 -7.96 -11.33
CA SER A 39 7.29 -8.76 -10.11
C SER A 39 5.89 -8.87 -9.53
N GLU A 40 5.49 -10.10 -9.22
CA GLU A 40 4.19 -10.36 -8.60
C GLU A 40 4.13 -9.86 -7.16
N GLU A 41 5.25 -9.92 -6.43
CA GLU A 41 5.36 -9.44 -5.04
C GLU A 41 5.19 -7.92 -4.98
N ALA A 42 5.86 -7.20 -5.89
CA ALA A 42 5.71 -5.75 -6.00
C ALA A 42 4.28 -5.35 -6.36
N TYR A 43 3.60 -6.15 -7.19
CA TYR A 43 2.19 -5.93 -7.52
C TYR A 43 1.29 -6.08 -6.29
N ARG A 44 1.42 -7.19 -5.54
CA ARG A 44 0.63 -7.42 -4.31
C ARG A 44 0.86 -6.31 -3.27
N LEU A 45 2.11 -5.88 -3.10
CA LEU A 45 2.45 -4.78 -2.22
C LEU A 45 1.81 -3.46 -2.69
N SER A 46 1.85 -3.18 -4.00
CA SER A 46 1.27 -1.95 -4.55
C SER A 46 -0.25 -1.90 -4.38
N VAL A 47 -0.95 -3.02 -4.58
CA VAL A 47 -2.39 -3.13 -4.32
C VAL A 47 -2.68 -2.89 -2.84
N PHE A 48 -1.94 -3.56 -1.95
CA PHE A 48 -2.09 -3.37 -0.50
C PHE A 48 -1.90 -1.90 -0.08
N LEU A 49 -0.89 -1.22 -0.61
CA LEU A 49 -0.61 0.19 -0.31
C LEU A 49 -1.74 1.12 -0.77
N VAL A 50 -2.30 0.87 -1.96
CA VAL A 50 -3.39 1.69 -2.50
C VAL A 50 -4.69 1.46 -1.72
N ASP A 51 -5.02 0.21 -1.39
CA ASP A 51 -6.27 -0.12 -0.68
C ASP A 51 -6.25 0.32 0.80
N SER A 52 -5.10 0.20 1.48
CA SER A 52 -4.98 0.53 2.91
C SER A 52 -4.58 1.99 3.16
N GLY A 53 -3.96 2.65 2.19
CA GLY A 53 -3.41 4.00 2.35
C GLY A 53 -2.19 4.08 3.28
N CYS A 54 -1.60 2.96 3.70
CA CYS A 54 -0.42 2.97 4.55
C CYS A 54 0.84 3.40 3.77
N ARG A 55 1.82 3.95 4.48
CA ARG A 55 3.11 4.30 3.88
C ARG A 55 3.92 3.04 3.61
N LEU A 56 4.81 3.09 2.62
CA LEU A 56 5.71 1.98 2.28
C LEU A 56 6.46 1.45 3.51
N GLY A 57 6.98 2.33 4.38
CA GLY A 57 7.68 1.92 5.59
C GLY A 57 6.79 1.22 6.62
N GLU A 58 5.50 1.58 6.68
CA GLU A 58 4.51 0.95 7.56
C GLU A 58 4.13 -0.44 7.01
N ALA A 59 3.93 -0.56 5.69
CA ALA A 59 3.65 -1.83 5.03
C ALA A 59 4.79 -2.84 5.17
N LEU A 60 6.04 -2.38 5.03
CA LEU A 60 7.22 -3.23 5.15
C LEU A 60 7.51 -3.65 6.60
N GLY A 61 7.08 -2.85 7.58
CA GLY A 61 7.20 -3.17 9.00
C GLY A 61 6.06 -4.02 9.55
N LEU A 62 5.04 -4.32 8.75
CA LEU A 62 3.87 -5.08 9.17
C LEU A 62 4.25 -6.52 9.49
N THR A 63 3.96 -6.96 10.71
CA THR A 63 4.15 -8.35 11.13
C THR A 63 2.80 -9.04 11.30
N TRP A 64 2.80 -10.38 11.31
CA TRP A 64 1.58 -11.15 11.60
C TRP A 64 0.98 -10.85 12.98
N ASN A 65 1.78 -10.33 13.91
CA ASN A 65 1.29 -9.94 15.24
C ASN A 65 0.47 -8.65 15.23
N ASP A 66 0.60 -7.82 14.20
CA ASP A 66 -0.18 -6.59 14.01
C ASP A 66 -1.57 -6.88 13.41
N ILE A 67 -1.74 -8.04 12.79
CA ILE A 67 -3.00 -8.45 12.18
C ILE A 67 -3.90 -8.99 13.30
N LYS A 68 -4.86 -8.16 13.73
CA LYS A 68 -5.86 -8.59 14.70
C LYS A 68 -6.87 -9.50 14.03
N ASP A 69 -7.08 -10.67 14.63
CA ASP A 69 -8.07 -11.64 14.21
C ASP A 69 -9.48 -11.00 14.15
N ILE A 70 -10.13 -11.15 13.00
CA ILE A 70 -11.47 -10.61 12.74
C ILE A 70 -12.58 -11.36 13.48
N ALA A 71 -12.30 -12.33 14.36
CA ALA A 71 -13.32 -12.98 15.18
C ALA A 71 -14.04 -12.03 16.16
N SER A 72 -13.58 -10.78 16.29
CA SER A 72 -14.34 -9.73 16.99
C SER A 72 -15.39 -9.02 16.11
N VAL A 73 -15.41 -9.28 14.79
CA VAL A 73 -16.56 -8.94 13.96
C VAL A 73 -17.65 -9.95 14.29
N SER A 74 -18.55 -9.53 15.19
CA SER A 74 -19.78 -10.24 15.53
C SER A 74 -20.37 -10.83 14.25
N ARG A 75 -20.39 -12.17 14.16
CA ARG A 75 -20.96 -12.88 13.02
C ARG A 75 -22.34 -12.27 12.75
N PRO A 76 -22.66 -11.84 11.53
CA PRO A 76 -24.01 -11.37 11.25
C PRO A 76 -24.97 -12.54 11.51
N SER A 77 -25.86 -12.34 12.49
CA SER A 77 -26.93 -13.25 12.88
C SER A 77 -27.98 -13.35 11.78
N TYR A 78 -27.64 -13.90 10.62
CA TYR A 78 -28.66 -14.35 9.68
C TYR A 78 -29.07 -15.77 10.05
N PRO A 79 -30.37 -16.04 10.24
CA PRO A 79 -30.83 -17.41 10.41
C PRO A 79 -30.54 -18.17 9.11
N VAL A 80 -29.72 -19.22 9.21
CA VAL A 80 -29.57 -20.19 8.12
C VAL A 80 -30.93 -20.83 7.90
N ALA A 81 -31.63 -20.42 6.83
CA ALA A 81 -32.86 -21.06 6.43
C ALA A 81 -32.54 -22.52 6.11
N ALA A 82 -33.21 -23.43 6.83
CA ALA A 82 -33.06 -24.86 6.69
C ALA A 82 -33.19 -25.27 5.21
N ALA A 83 -32.17 -25.95 4.70
CA ALA A 83 -32.24 -26.60 3.41
C ALA A 83 -33.38 -27.65 3.45
N PRO A 84 -34.24 -27.74 2.42
CA PRO A 84 -35.28 -28.74 2.39
C PRO A 84 -34.65 -30.13 2.22
N SER A 85 -34.90 -31.00 3.20
CA SER A 85 -34.59 -32.42 3.15
C SER A 85 -35.28 -33.03 1.95
N ARG A 86 -34.49 -33.66 1.08
CA ARG A 86 -34.96 -34.45 -0.06
C ARG A 86 -35.47 -35.81 0.40
#